data_AF-A0ABD5V2N6-F1
#
_entry.id   AF-A0ABD5V2N6-F1
#
_cell.length_a   1.000
_cell.length_b   1.000
_cell.length_c   1.000
_cell.angle_alpha   90.00
_cell.angle_beta   90.00
_cell.angle_gamma   90.00
#
_symmetry.space_group_name_H-M   'P 1'
#
loop_
_entity.id
_entity.type
_entity.pdbx_description
1 polymer ?
#
loop_
_entity_poly.entity_id
_entity_poly.type
_entity_poly.pdbx_seq_one_letter_code
_entity_poly.pdbx_strand_id
1 'polypeptide(L)' 'MTWSVRRDEEGLIEWERRDGLATIRRRRRGGGDGYVVRIDVLEQAPEGRTYRRKTVESEGDADEHVDRWRSEFALEE' A
#
# COMPACT_ATOMS: atom_id res chain seq x y z
N MET A 1 13.64 -1.72 -9.54
CA MET A 1 12.86 -1.91 -8.28
C MET A 1 12.13 -0.63 -7.94
N THR A 2 10.81 -0.58 -8.14
CA THR A 2 10.03 0.67 -8.05
C THR A 2 9.54 0.98 -6.64
N TRP A 3 9.59 0.03 -5.71
CA TRP A 3 9.11 0.18 -4.33
C TRP A 3 10.18 -0.21 -3.31
N SER A 4 10.16 0.41 -2.14
CA SER A 4 11.05 0.12 -1.02
C SER A 4 10.27 0.13 0.30
N VAL A 5 10.66 -0.72 1.25
CA VAL A 5 10.07 -0.72 2.60
C VAL A 5 10.52 0.54 3.32
N ARG A 6 9.56 1.39 3.71
CA ARG A 6 9.81 2.61 4.48
C ARG A 6 9.69 2.36 5.98
N ARG A 7 8.75 1.51 6.38
CA ARG A 7 8.51 1.16 7.78
C ARG A 7 8.06 -0.29 7.90
N ASP A 8 8.63 -0.98 8.87
CA ASP A 8 8.27 -2.34 9.24
C ASP A 8 8.25 -2.42 10.77
N GLU A 9 7.06 -2.55 11.31
CA GLU A 9 6.78 -2.59 12.74
C GLU A 9 5.72 -3.66 13.01
N GLU A 10 5.54 -4.02 14.28
CA GLU A 10 4.56 -5.02 14.68
C GLU A 10 3.15 -4.65 14.17
N GLY A 11 2.61 -5.48 13.28
CA GLY A 11 1.30 -5.29 12.67
C GLY A 11 1.22 -4.13 11.66
N LEU A 12 2.34 -3.58 11.20
CA LEU A 12 2.37 -2.49 10.22
C LEU A 12 3.56 -2.60 9.28
N ILE A 13 3.29 -2.63 7.99
CA ILE A 13 4.33 -2.47 6.96
C ILE A 13 3.90 -1.37 6.00
N GLU A 14 4.84 -0.49 5.67
CA GLU A 14 4.66 0.61 4.74
C GLU A 14 5.75 0.56 3.67
N TRP A 15 5.32 0.63 2.42
CA TRP A 15 6.16 0.71 1.24
C TRP A 15 6.00 2.07 0.61
N GLU A 16 7.11 2.62 0.12
CA GLU A 16 7.16 3.87 -0.62
C GLU A 16 7.67 3.59 -2.03
N ARG A 17 7.04 4.22 -3.02
CA ARG A 17 7.48 4.19 -4.41
C ARG A 17 8.74 5.05 -4.55
N ARG A 18 9.64 4.68 -5.45
CA ARG A 18 10.98 5.28 -5.60
C ARG A 18 10.97 6.80 -5.80
N ASP A 19 9.92 7.34 -6.41
CA ASP A 19 9.74 8.78 -6.63
C ASP A 19 9.21 9.54 -5.41
N GLY A 20 8.87 8.84 -4.32
CA GLY A 20 8.30 9.42 -3.11
C GLY A 20 6.85 9.88 -3.27
N LEU A 21 6.21 9.59 -4.41
CA LEU A 21 4.86 10.07 -4.70
C LEU A 21 3.78 9.02 -4.45
N ALA A 22 4.13 7.80 -4.08
CA ALA A 22 3.14 6.80 -3.70
C ALA A 22 3.56 6.00 -2.48
N THR A 23 2.59 5.72 -1.61
CA THR A 23 2.77 4.87 -0.43
C THR A 23 1.72 3.79 -0.37
N ILE A 24 2.12 2.56 -0.08
CA ILE A 24 1.23 1.44 0.23
C ILE A 24 1.44 1.10 1.69
N ARG A 25 0.36 0.92 2.44
CA ARG A 25 0.42 0.56 3.86
C ARG A 25 -0.49 -0.61 4.15
N ARG A 26 0.07 -1.68 4.72
CA ARG A 26 -0.64 -2.81 5.32
C ARG A 26 -0.59 -2.66 6.83
N ARG A 27 -1.75 -2.72 7.48
CA ARG A 27 -1.84 -2.61 8.94
C ARG A 27 -2.86 -3.61 9.50
N ARG A 28 -2.48 -4.36 10.53
CA ARG A 28 -3.38 -5.18 11.34
C ARG A 28 -4.36 -4.29 12.12
N ARG A 29 -5.64 -4.68 12.16
CA ARG A 29 -6.63 -3.95 12.95
C ARG A 29 -6.35 -4.11 14.44
N GLY A 30 -6.56 -3.04 15.21
CA GLY A 30 -6.49 -3.10 16.67
C GLY A 30 -7.86 -3.50 17.21
N GLY A 31 -7.93 -4.55 18.05
CA GLY A 31 -9.16 -4.99 18.71
C GLY A 31 -9.99 -6.04 17.95
N GLY A 32 -9.45 -6.66 16.90
CA GLY A 32 -10.08 -7.76 16.19
C GLY A 32 -9.15 -8.37 15.15
N ASP A 33 -9.65 -9.37 14.42
CA ASP A 33 -8.93 -9.99 13.31
C ASP A 33 -9.02 -9.15 12.02
N GLY A 34 -8.02 -9.33 11.16
CA GLY A 34 -7.96 -8.70 9.85
C GLY A 34 -7.01 -7.52 9.69
N TYR A 35 -6.90 -7.11 8.43
CA TYR A 35 -5.91 -6.20 7.92
C TYR A 35 -6.57 -5.10 7.08
N VAL A 36 -5.92 -3.95 7.07
CA VAL A 36 -6.28 -2.82 6.22
C VAL A 36 -5.10 -2.54 5.31
N VAL A 37 -5.36 -2.53 4.00
CA VAL A 37 -4.40 -2.14 2.98
C VAL A 37 -4.85 -0.80 2.39
N ARG A 38 -3.92 0.15 2.27
CA ARG A 38 -4.18 1.46 1.66
C ARG A 38 -3.09 1.78 0.66
N ILE A 39 -3.46 2.50 -0.39
CA ILE A 39 -2.52 3.19 -1.27
C ILE A 39 -2.91 4.67 -1.37
N ASP A 40 -1.92 5.54 -1.27
CA ASP A 40 -2.02 6.97 -1.50
C ASP A 40 -0.99 7.35 -2.58
N VAL A 41 -1.47 7.90 -3.69
CA VAL A 41 -0.64 8.37 -4.82
C VAL A 41 -0.83 9.87 -4.97
N LEU A 42 0.21 10.61 -4.62
CA LEU A 42 0.33 12.07 -4.61
C LEU A 42 0.69 12.66 -5.97
N GLU A 43 0.81 11.84 -7.01
CA GLU A 43 1.06 12.30 -8.38
C GLU A 43 -0.03 13.31 -8.79
N GLN A 44 0.39 14.47 -9.28
CA GLN A 44 -0.49 15.51 -9.82
C GLN A 44 -1.04 15.04 -11.18
N ALA A 45 -1.82 13.96 -11.18
CA ALA A 45 -2.61 13.57 -12.33
C ALA A 45 -3.70 14.62 -12.56
N PRO A 46 -4.15 14.85 -13.81
CA PRO A 46 -5.31 15.71 -14.09
C PRO A 46 -6.57 15.27 -13.34
N GLU A 47 -6.62 14.00 -12.90
CA GLU A 47 -7.71 13.38 -12.15
C GLU A 47 -7.57 13.53 -10.62
N GLY A 48 -6.47 14.12 -10.14
CA GLY A 48 -6.17 14.36 -8.71
C GLY A 48 -5.46 13.19 -8.00
N ARG A 49 -5.36 13.29 -6.67
CA ARG A 49 -4.72 12.30 -5.79
C ARG A 49 -5.48 10.97 -5.83
N THR A 50 -4.83 9.87 -6.19
CA THR A 50 -5.45 8.54 -6.13
C THR A 50 -5.35 7.97 -4.72
N TYR A 51 -6.50 7.66 -4.12
CA TYR A 51 -6.60 6.99 -2.82
C TYR A 51 -7.43 5.72 -2.95
N ARG A 52 -6.90 4.58 -2.50
CA ARG A 52 -7.67 3.35 -2.35
C ARG A 52 -7.46 2.71 -0.99
N ARG A 53 -8.53 2.12 -0.45
CA ARG A 53 -8.54 1.42 0.84
C ARG A 53 -9.27 0.10 0.69
N LYS A 54 -8.68 -0.96 1.21
CA LYS A 54 -9.29 -2.29 1.31
C LYS A 54 -9.14 -2.83 2.72
N THR A 55 -10.14 -3.59 3.15
CA THR A 55 -10.08 -4.39 4.37
C THR A 55 -10.26 -5.84 3.97
N VAL A 56 -9.48 -6.70 4.62
CA VAL A 56 -9.53 -8.15 4.49
C VAL A 56 -9.36 -8.79 5.85
N GLU A 57 -9.75 -10.05 5.98
CA GLU A 57 -9.74 -10.79 7.26
C GLU A 57 -8.41 -11.52 7.49
N SER A 58 -7.68 -11.82 6.41
CA SER A 58 -6.43 -12.58 6.45
C SER A 58 -5.23 -11.73 6.06
N GLU A 59 -4.05 -12.13 6.54
CA GLU A 59 -2.78 -11.52 6.12
C GLU A 59 -2.47 -11.81 4.65
N GLY A 60 -2.77 -13.03 4.18
CA GLY A 60 -2.55 -13.46 2.80
C GLY A 60 -3.30 -12.58 1.79
N ASP A 61 -4.60 -12.39 1.96
CA ASP A 61 -5.40 -11.46 1.15
C ASP A 61 -4.86 -10.02 1.19
N ALA A 62 -4.26 -9.62 2.32
CA ALA A 62 -3.70 -8.28 2.45
C ALA A 62 -2.42 -8.16 1.62
N ASP A 63 -1.59 -9.20 1.63
CA ASP A 63 -0.37 -9.30 0.84
C ASP A 63 -0.68 -9.32 -0.66
N GLU A 64 -1.69 -10.10 -1.08
CA GLU A 64 -2.15 -10.11 -2.48
C GLU A 64 -2.60 -8.73 -2.96
N HIS A 65 -3.29 -7.97 -2.10
CA HIS A 65 -3.65 -6.59 -2.42
C HIS A 65 -2.44 -5.66 -2.50
N VAL A 66 -1.45 -5.84 -1.62
CA VAL A 66 -0.19 -5.09 -1.66
C VAL A 66 0.56 -5.37 -2.95
N ASP A 67 0.74 -6.65 -3.33
CA ASP A 67 1.43 -7.02 -4.58
C ASP A 67 0.71 -6.51 -5.82
N ARG A 68 -0.60 -6.70 -5.88
CA ARG A 68 -1.40 -6.18 -6.99
C ARG A 68 -1.25 -4.67 -7.14
N TRP A 69 -1.30 -3.91 -6.05
CA TRP A 69 -1.14 -2.46 -6.11
C TRP A 69 0.31 -2.03 -6.38
N ARG A 70 1.30 -2.76 -5.89
CA ARG A 70 2.70 -2.50 -6.26
C ARG A 70 2.90 -2.64 -7.77
N SER A 71 2.28 -3.63 -8.40
CA SER A 71 2.32 -3.82 -9.84
C SER A 71 1.50 -2.76 -10.60
N GLU A 72 0.27 -2.46 -10.17
CA GLU A 72 -0.61 -1.51 -10.85
C GLU A 72 -0.06 -0.08 -10.84
N PHE A 73 0.60 0.32 -9.75
CA PHE A 73 1.11 1.69 -9.56
C PHE A 73 2.64 1.77 -9.70
N ALA A 74 3.27 0.74 -10.25
CA ALA A 74 4.68 0.80 -10.62
C ALA A 74 4.87 1.86 -11.72
N LEU A 75 5.95 2.64 -11.60
CA LEU A 75 6.48 3.40 -12.71
C LEU A 75 7.14 2.45 -13.71
N GLU A 76 6.93 2.71 -15.00
CA GLU A 76 7.74 2.14 -16.08
C GLU A 76 9.21 2.51 -15.83
N GLU A 77 10.15 1.56 -16.04
CA GLU A 77 11.58 1.76 -15.72
C GLU A 77 12.29 2.76 -16.63
#